data_AF-A0A968A7C7-F1
#
_entry.id   AF-A0A968A7C7-F1
#
_cell.length_a   1.000
_cell.length_b   1.000
_cell.length_c   1.000
_cell.angle_alpha   90.00
_cell.angle_beta   90.00
_cell.angle_gamma   90.00
#
_symmetry.space_group_name_H-M   'P 1'
#
loop_
_entity.id
_entity.type
_entity.pdbx_description
1 polymer ?
#
loop_
_entity_poly.entity_id
_entity_poly.type
_entity_poly.pdbx_seq_one_letter_code
_entity_poly.pdbx_strand_id
1 'polypeptide(L)'
;MEFELIANTLAAAAGQVGQIVRNVTGEDPGDVLNYRELWQISVALYHGGGGCVGVAIEDAWDAEGDLSWGIISEYLVGDCQAIASYPYLVTRYAVSNP
;
A
#
# COMPACT_ATOMS: atom_id res chain seq x y z
N MET A 1 -10.02 -21.66 8.18
CA MET A 1 -11.24 -20.82 8.21
C MET A 1 -10.99 -19.62 7.31
N GLU A 2 -11.92 -19.19 6.45
CA GLU A 2 -11.69 -18.10 5.46
C GLU A 2 -11.11 -16.82 6.08
N PHE A 3 -11.60 -16.45 7.27
CA PHE A 3 -11.11 -15.33 8.06
C PHE A 3 -9.60 -15.39 8.34
N GLU A 4 -9.07 -16.56 8.69
CA GLU A 4 -7.64 -16.73 9.00
C GLU A 4 -6.78 -16.49 7.77
N LEU A 5 -7.23 -16.95 6.60
CA LEU A 5 -6.53 -16.73 5.34
C LEU A 5 -6.46 -15.23 5.02
N ILE A 6 -7.57 -14.52 5.15
CA ILE A 6 -7.63 -13.08 4.91
C ILE A 6 -6.73 -12.34 5.90
N ALA A 7 -6.84 -12.65 7.19
CA ALA A 7 -6.04 -12.01 8.24
C ALA A 7 -4.52 -12.23 8.02
N ASN A 8 -4.12 -13.46 7.71
CA ASN A 8 -2.71 -13.78 7.43
C ASN A 8 -2.21 -13.09 6.17
N THR A 9 -3.03 -13.01 5.12
CA THR A 9 -2.65 -12.37 3.87
C THR A 9 -2.50 -10.86 4.06
N LEU A 10 -3.40 -10.22 4.82
CA LEU A 10 -3.30 -8.80 5.13
C LEU A 10 -2.09 -8.49 6.03
N ALA A 11 -1.81 -9.34 7.02
CA ALA A 11 -0.61 -9.22 7.85
C ALA A 11 0.68 -9.38 7.01
N ALA A 12 0.70 -10.33 6.08
CA ALA A 12 1.80 -10.50 5.15
C ALA A 12 1.96 -9.29 4.22
N ALA A 13 0.86 -8.68 3.76
CA ALA A 13 0.90 -7.46 2.96
C ALA A 13 1.51 -6.29 3.74
N ALA A 14 1.08 -6.07 4.99
CA ALA A 14 1.66 -5.04 5.86
C ALA A 14 3.16 -5.27 6.13
N GLY A 15 3.56 -6.53 6.35
CA GLY A 15 4.97 -6.90 6.48
C GLY A 15 5.77 -6.63 5.20
N GLN A 16 5.20 -6.91 4.03
CA GLN A 16 5.82 -6.62 2.74
C GLN A 16 5.96 -5.11 2.50
N VAL A 17 4.96 -4.30 2.82
CA VAL A 17 5.05 -2.83 2.74
C VAL A 17 6.25 -2.34 3.55
N GLY A 18 6.41 -2.81 4.78
CA GLY A 18 7.54 -2.42 5.61
C GLY A 18 8.90 -2.81 5.03
N GLN A 19 8.99 -3.94 4.34
CA GLN A 19 10.23 -4.36 3.66
C GLN A 19 10.49 -3.51 2.40
N ILE A 20 9.47 -3.25 1.59
CA ILE A 20 9.59 -2.44 0.37
C ILE A 20 10.04 -1.03 0.72
N VAL A 21 9.38 -0.37 1.70
CA VAL A 21 9.75 0.98 2.11
C VAL A 21 11.21 1.03 2.57
N ARG A 22 11.65 0.12 3.44
CA ARG A 22 13.06 0.06 3.87
C ARG A 22 14.03 -0.14 2.73
N ASN A 23 13.68 -0.99 1.76
CA ASN A 23 14.55 -1.26 0.61
C ASN A 23 14.67 -0.05 -0.32
N VAL A 24 13.59 0.71 -0.50
CA VAL A 24 13.51 1.87 -1.40
C VAL A 24 14.10 3.12 -0.76
N THR A 25 13.73 3.42 0.49
CA THR A 25 14.09 4.67 1.16
C THR A 25 15.34 4.56 2.03
N GLY A 26 15.66 3.36 2.52
CA GLY A 26 16.70 3.13 3.54
C GLY A 26 16.26 3.50 4.97
N GLU A 27 15.03 3.93 5.17
CA GLU A 27 14.48 4.40 6.45
C GLU A 27 13.43 3.44 7.03
N ASP A 28 13.16 3.55 8.33
CA ASP A 28 12.07 2.79 8.93
C ASP A 28 10.71 3.32 8.44
N PRO A 29 9.72 2.45 8.16
CA PRO A 29 8.48 2.88 7.50
C PRO A 29 7.68 3.95 8.26
N GLY A 30 7.80 3.99 9.59
CA GLY A 30 7.11 4.97 10.43
C GLY A 30 7.76 6.36 10.45
N ASP A 31 9.00 6.48 9.95
CA ASP A 31 9.70 7.77 9.83
C ASP A 31 9.32 8.47 8.52
N VAL A 32 9.01 7.70 7.47
CA VAL A 32 8.62 8.20 6.14
C VAL A 32 7.10 8.33 5.98
N LEU A 33 6.33 7.40 6.54
CA LEU A 33 4.89 7.29 6.31
C LEU A 33 4.11 7.29 7.62
N ASN A 34 2.96 7.96 7.62
CA ASN A 34 2.04 7.90 8.74
C ASN A 34 1.18 6.61 8.73
N TYR A 35 0.51 6.33 9.85
CA TYR A 35 -0.33 5.13 10.00
C TYR A 35 -1.41 4.98 8.92
N ARG A 36 -2.01 6.11 8.47
CA ARG A 36 -3.05 6.08 7.45
C ARG A 36 -2.47 5.64 6.11
N GLU A 37 -1.30 6.15 5.73
CA GLU A 37 -0.64 5.79 4.48
C GLU A 37 -0.18 4.33 4.51
N LEU A 38 0.46 3.89 5.60
CA LEU A 38 0.86 2.50 5.79
C LEU A 38 -0.34 1.54 5.66
N TRP A 39 -1.50 1.91 6.22
CA TRP A 39 -2.74 1.16 6.04
C TRP A 39 -3.18 1.13 4.58
N GLN A 40 -3.21 2.29 3.91
CA GLN A 40 -3.66 2.38 2.52
C GLN A 40 -2.79 1.52 1.59
N ILE A 41 -1.47 1.62 1.74
CA ILE A 41 -0.51 0.86 0.94
C ILE A 41 -0.65 -0.64 1.24
N SER A 42 -0.84 -1.03 2.51
CA SER A 42 -1.03 -2.44 2.87
C SER A 42 -2.27 -3.06 2.22
N VAL A 43 -3.38 -2.30 2.20
CA VAL A 43 -4.63 -2.72 1.57
C VAL A 43 -4.51 -2.76 0.04
N ALA A 44 -3.81 -1.79 -0.54
CA ALA A 44 -3.50 -1.80 -1.96
C ALA A 44 -2.64 -3.01 -2.34
N LEU A 45 -1.60 -3.33 -1.56
CA LEU A 45 -0.71 -4.46 -1.80
C LEU A 45 -1.41 -5.81 -1.58
N TYR A 46 -2.34 -5.89 -0.62
CA TYR A 46 -3.23 -7.05 -0.47
C TYR A 46 -4.06 -7.32 -1.73
N HIS A 47 -4.57 -6.27 -2.38
CA HIS A 47 -5.46 -6.39 -3.56
C HIS A 47 -4.70 -6.53 -4.88
N GLY A 48 -3.69 -5.69 -5.09
CA GLY A 48 -2.95 -5.56 -6.35
C GLY A 48 -1.61 -6.28 -6.39
N GLY A 49 -1.12 -6.77 -5.24
CA GLY A 49 0.18 -7.42 -5.12
C GLY A 49 1.38 -6.48 -5.24
N GLY A 50 2.56 -7.02 -4.95
CA GLY A 50 3.83 -6.26 -4.99
C GLY A 50 4.27 -5.84 -6.39
N GLY A 51 3.82 -6.53 -7.45
CA GLY A 51 4.19 -6.18 -8.83
C GLY A 51 3.68 -4.81 -9.27
N CYS A 52 2.45 -4.44 -8.87
CA CYS A 52 1.92 -3.09 -9.12
C CYS A 52 2.39 -2.10 -8.06
N VAL A 53 2.11 -2.40 -6.78
CA VAL A 53 2.27 -1.43 -5.69
C VAL A 53 3.74 -1.21 -5.33
N GLY A 54 4.57 -2.26 -5.38
CA GLY A 54 5.99 -2.14 -5.09
C GLY A 54 6.73 -1.29 -6.12
N VAL A 55 6.47 -1.53 -7.41
CA VAL A 55 7.04 -0.72 -8.51
C VAL A 55 6.59 0.75 -8.39
N ALA A 56 5.31 0.99 -8.11
CA ALA A 56 4.82 2.36 -7.93
C ALA A 56 5.46 3.09 -6.73
N ILE A 57 5.84 2.38 -5.66
CA ILE A 57 6.58 2.97 -4.53
C ILE A 57 8.01 3.34 -4.93
N GLU A 58 8.70 2.45 -5.65
CA GLU A 58 10.05 2.70 -6.17
C GLU A 58 10.06 3.91 -7.11
N ASP A 59 9.17 3.91 -8.11
CA ASP A 59 9.05 5.01 -9.08
C ASP A 59 8.68 6.34 -8.41
N ALA A 60 7.76 6.31 -7.44
CA ALA A 60 7.37 7.50 -6.67
C ALA A 60 8.54 8.10 -5.88
N TRP A 61 9.30 7.25 -5.20
CA TRP A 61 10.45 7.70 -4.42
C TRP A 61 11.55 8.27 -5.31
N ASP A 62 11.87 7.59 -6.41
CA ASP A 62 12.90 8.01 -7.34
C ASP A 62 12.57 9.36 -8.01
N ALA A 63 11.29 9.62 -8.25
CA ALA A 63 10.83 10.84 -8.91
C ALA A 63 10.58 12.02 -7.94
N GLU A 64 9.95 11.78 -6.79
CA GLU A 64 9.51 12.85 -5.87
C GLU A 64 10.40 12.99 -4.63
N GLY A 65 11.11 11.93 -4.23
CA GLY A 65 11.85 11.88 -2.97
C GLY A 65 10.96 11.93 -1.72
N ASP A 66 9.67 11.63 -1.87
CA ASP A 66 8.67 11.58 -0.80
C ASP A 66 7.64 10.49 -1.09
N LEU A 67 7.02 9.94 -0.04
CA LEU A 67 5.99 8.93 -0.16
C LEU A 67 4.72 9.36 0.56
N SER A 68 3.61 9.30 -0.16
CA SER A 68 2.26 9.28 0.39
C SER A 68 1.39 8.41 -0.52
N TRP A 69 0.23 7.96 -0.03
CA TRP A 69 -0.67 7.22 -0.93
C TRP A 69 -1.12 8.05 -2.13
N GLY A 70 -1.25 9.38 -1.96
CA GLY A 70 -1.56 10.30 -3.05
C GLY A 70 -0.50 10.22 -4.15
N ILE A 71 0.77 10.37 -3.77
CA ILE A 71 1.92 10.27 -4.68
C ILE A 71 1.98 8.87 -5.30
N ILE A 72 2.05 7.80 -4.50
CA ILE A 72 2.21 6.42 -4.99
C ILE A 72 1.11 6.05 -6.01
N SER A 73 -0.12 6.51 -5.79
CA SER A 73 -1.24 6.19 -6.68
C SER A 73 -1.11 6.79 -8.09
N GLU A 74 -0.34 7.87 -8.24
CA GLU A 74 -0.06 8.50 -9.54
C GLU A 74 0.93 7.68 -10.38
N TYR A 75 1.76 6.86 -9.73
CA TYR A 75 2.74 5.98 -10.36
C TYR A 75 2.18 4.58 -10.68
N LEU A 76 0.90 4.32 -10.44
CA LEU A 76 0.24 3.11 -10.91
C LEU A 76 -0.01 3.19 -12.43
N VAL A 77 0.52 2.23 -13.19
CA VAL A 77 0.46 2.22 -14.66
C VAL A 77 -0.42 1.11 -15.22
N GLY A 78 -1.02 1.36 -16.38
CA GLY A 78 -1.83 0.38 -17.11
C GLY A 78 -2.95 -0.21 -16.24
N ASP A 79 -3.04 -1.54 -16.20
CA ASP A 79 -4.08 -2.25 -15.44
C ASP A 79 -3.97 -2.02 -13.92
N CYS A 80 -2.81 -1.59 -13.40
CA CYS A 80 -2.62 -1.31 -11.98
C CYS A 80 -3.41 -0.07 -11.51
N GLN A 81 -3.86 0.81 -12.41
CA GLN A 81 -4.60 2.03 -12.05
C GLN A 81 -5.90 1.74 -11.28
N ALA A 82 -6.53 0.59 -11.52
CA ALA A 82 -7.74 0.19 -10.80
C ALA A 82 -7.53 0.07 -9.28
N ILE A 83 -6.29 -0.21 -8.84
CA ILE A 83 -5.93 -0.40 -7.43
C ILE A 83 -6.02 0.92 -6.65
N ALA A 84 -5.82 2.08 -7.29
CA ALA A 84 -5.76 3.39 -6.65
C ALA A 84 -6.96 3.69 -5.74
N SER A 85 -8.14 3.21 -6.14
CA SER A 85 -9.40 3.42 -5.42
C SER A 85 -9.64 2.45 -4.26
N TYR A 86 -8.99 1.28 -4.27
CA TYR A 86 -9.32 0.16 -3.40
C TYR A 86 -9.16 0.47 -1.89
N PRO A 87 -8.07 1.12 -1.43
CA PRO A 87 -7.94 1.49 -0.02
C PRO A 87 -9.06 2.39 0.49
N TYR A 88 -9.50 3.34 -0.33
CA TYR A 88 -10.60 4.24 0.01
C TYR A 88 -11.94 3.51 0.13
N LEU A 89 -12.19 2.54 -0.75
CA LEU A 89 -13.39 1.70 -0.69
C LEU A 89 -13.41 0.90 0.62
N VAL A 90 -12.31 0.21 0.96
CA VAL A 90 -12.21 -0.57 2.20
C VAL A 90 -12.47 0.30 3.43
N THR A 91 -11.79 1.44 3.56
CA THR A 91 -11.98 2.34 4.70
C THR A 91 -13.42 2.88 4.76
N ARG A 92 -14.01 3.26 3.62
CA ARG A 92 -15.39 3.74 3.57
C ARG A 92 -16.39 2.67 4.00
N TYR A 93 -16.25 1.45 3.50
CA TYR A 93 -17.15 0.34 3.82
C TYR A 93 -17.06 -0.04 5.30
N ALA A 94 -15.84 -0.08 5.87
CA ALA A 94 -15.64 -0.38 7.29
C ALA A 94 -16.32 0.64 8.21
N VAL A 95 -16.24 1.93 7.90
CA VAL A 95 -16.92 2.98 8.70
C VAL A 95 -18.44 2.94 8.52
N SER A 96 -18.92 2.58 7.34
CA SER A 96 -20.36 2.58 7.02
C SER A 96 -21.10 1.35 7.54
N ASN A 97 -20.38 0.28 7.92
CA ASN A 97 -20.96 -1.00 8.37
C ASN A 97 -20.22 -1.49 9.63
N PRO A 98 -20.50 -0.89 10.80
CA PRO A 98 -19.86 -1.25 12.07
C PRO A 98 -20.30 -2.63 12.59
#